data_AF-A0A978RYX9-F1
#
_entry.id   AF-A0A978RYX9-F1
#
_cell.length_a   1.000
_cell.length_b   1.000
_cell.length_c   1.000
_cell.angle_alpha   90.00
_cell.angle_beta   90.00
_cell.angle_gamma   90.00
#
_symmetry.space_group_name_H-M   'P 1'
#
loop_
_entity.id
_entity.type
_entity.pdbx_description
1 polymer ?
#
loop_
_entity_poly.entity_id
_entity_poly.type
_entity_poly.pdbx_seq_one_letter_code
_entity_poly.pdbx_strand_id
1 'polypeptide(L)'
;MIKIEAEARGEGIPFEIDGEVVQLNPNSAEGKAVQRLENIDFEDDRQWITEGEIGTEIDVNAINQRLKERGDKIQVSFTDSPPGES
;
A
#
# COMPACT_ATOMS: atom_id res chain seq x y z
N MET A 1 -35.10 -0.90 -17.50
CA MET A 1 -34.81 -1.79 -16.36
C MET A 1 -33.34 -2.14 -16.46
N ILE A 2 -32.47 -1.45 -15.71
CA ILE A 2 -31.01 -1.60 -15.84
C ILE A 2 -30.60 -2.72 -14.88
N LYS A 3 -30.14 -3.84 -15.43
CA LYS A 3 -29.43 -4.87 -14.68
C LYS A 3 -27.99 -4.39 -14.49
N ILE A 4 -27.65 -4.05 -13.25
CA ILE A 4 -26.26 -3.85 -12.83
C ILE A 4 -25.83 -5.18 -12.21
N GLU A 5 -25.11 -5.98 -12.98
CA GLU A 5 -24.48 -7.21 -12.49
C GLU A 5 -23.14 -6.81 -11.85
N ALA A 6 -23.18 -6.47 -10.56
CA ALA A 6 -22.00 -6.36 -9.72
C ALA A 6 -21.63 -7.77 -9.22
N GLU A 7 -20.99 -8.56 -10.08
CA GLU A 7 -20.33 -9.80 -9.66
C GLU A 7 -18.87 -9.52 -9.25
N ALA A 8 -18.72 -9.22 -7.96
CA ALA A 8 -17.59 -9.66 -7.16
C ALA A 8 -18.09 -9.75 -5.70
N ARG A 9 -18.61 -10.91 -5.31
CA ARG A 9 -18.92 -11.21 -3.91
C ARG A 9 -17.61 -11.50 -3.19
N GLY A 10 -17.21 -10.58 -2.31
CA GLY A 10 -16.04 -10.71 -1.44
C GLY A 10 -15.68 -9.35 -0.83
N GLU A 11 -16.39 -9.01 0.25
CA GLU A 11 -16.22 -7.94 1.23
C GLU A 11 -15.03 -6.97 1.01
N GLY A 12 -15.32 -5.69 0.79
CA GLY A 12 -14.31 -4.63 0.85
C GLY A 12 -13.65 -4.56 2.23
N ILE A 13 -12.48 -3.92 2.31
CA ILE A 13 -11.82 -3.69 3.59
C ILE A 13 -12.48 -2.46 4.22
N PRO A 14 -13.13 -2.58 5.39
CA PRO A 14 -13.69 -1.41 6.07
C PRO A 14 -12.55 -0.53 6.58
N PHE A 15 -12.64 0.77 6.31
CA PHE A 15 -11.67 1.76 6.78
C PHE A 15 -12.41 3.03 7.21
N GLU A 16 -12.03 3.62 8.34
CA GLU A 16 -12.68 4.82 8.88
C GLU A 16 -11.89 6.07 8.52
N ILE A 17 -12.54 7.04 7.88
CA ILE A 17 -12.00 8.37 7.56
C ILE A 17 -13.01 9.40 8.01
N ASP A 18 -12.61 10.35 8.87
CA ASP A 18 -13.46 11.42 9.37
C ASP A 18 -14.81 10.94 9.97
N GLY A 19 -14.82 9.73 10.56
CA GLY A 19 -16.01 9.12 11.16
C GLY A 19 -16.93 8.40 10.17
N GLU A 20 -16.58 8.34 8.88
CA GLU A 20 -17.29 7.57 7.86
C GLU A 20 -16.54 6.27 7.53
N VAL A 21 -17.29 5.16 7.46
CA VAL A 21 -16.73 3.86 7.05
C VAL A 21 -16.77 3.75 5.53
N VAL A 22 -15.61 3.74 4.90
CA VAL A 22 -15.43 3.47 3.48
C VAL A 22 -15.02 2.03 3.24
N GLN A 23 -15.36 1.49 2.07
CA GLN A 23 -15.00 0.13 1.66
C GLN A 23 -13.84 0.21 0.65
N LEU A 24 -12.62 -0.09 1.09
CA LEU A 24 -11.45 -0.11 0.23
C LEU A 24 -11.46 -1.37 -0.65
N ASN A 25 -11.05 -1.21 -1.90
CA ASN A 25 -10.82 -2.34 -2.79
C ASN A 25 -9.59 -3.13 -2.29
N PRO A 26 -9.72 -4.44 -1.97
CA PRO A 26 -8.61 -5.26 -1.49
C PRO A 26 -7.37 -5.27 -2.40
N ASN A 27 -7.57 -5.04 -3.70
CA ASN A 27 -6.50 -5.03 -4.68
C ASN A 27 -5.87 -3.66 -4.93
N SER A 28 -6.41 -2.57 -4.36
CA SER A 28 -5.83 -1.23 -4.47
C SER A 28 -4.58 -1.08 -3.61
N ALA A 29 -3.83 0.01 -3.81
CA ALA A 29 -2.65 0.29 -3.00
C ALA A 29 -3.02 0.48 -1.52
N GLU A 30 -4.13 1.18 -1.26
CA GLU A 30 -4.69 1.46 0.05
C GLU A 30 -5.19 0.19 0.72
N GLY A 31 -5.97 -0.64 0.00
CA GLY A 31 -6.46 -1.91 0.53
C GLY A 31 -5.31 -2.85 0.92
N LYS A 32 -4.29 -2.98 0.06
CA LYS A 32 -3.09 -3.75 0.39
C LYS A 32 -2.30 -3.15 1.57
N ALA A 33 -2.28 -1.83 1.72
CA ALA A 33 -1.61 -1.19 2.85
C ALA A 33 -2.32 -1.53 4.17
N VAL A 34 -3.65 -1.45 4.24
CA VAL A 34 -4.42 -1.83 5.43
C VAL A 34 -4.20 -3.31 5.78
N GLN A 35 -4.28 -4.21 4.80
CA GLN A 35 -4.00 -5.64 5.02
C GLN A 35 -2.59 -5.91 5.54
N ARG A 36 -1.58 -5.14 5.11
CA ARG A 36 -0.21 -5.24 5.65
C ARG A 36 -0.14 -4.79 7.10
N LEU A 37 -0.84 -3.70 7.46
CA LEU A 37 -0.87 -3.19 8.83
C LEU A 37 -1.54 -4.19 9.79
N GLU A 38 -2.59 -4.88 9.36
CA GLU A 38 -3.25 -5.91 10.19
C GLU A 38 -2.35 -7.11 10.51
N ASN A 39 -1.39 -7.41 9.64
CA ASN A 39 -0.49 -8.56 9.76
C ASN A 39 0.96 -8.15 10.05
N ILE A 40 1.17 -6.89 10.43
CA ILE A 40 2.51 -6.36 10.68
C ILE A 40 3.05 -6.99 11.96
N ASP A 41 4.26 -7.52 11.89
CA ASP A 41 5.00 -8.00 13.05
C ASP A 41 6.07 -6.97 13.35
N PHE A 42 5.82 -6.14 14.36
CA PHE A 42 6.75 -5.08 14.77
C PHE A 42 8.06 -5.62 15.36
N GLU A 43 8.11 -6.91 15.70
CA GLU A 43 9.30 -7.57 16.24
C GLU A 43 10.07 -8.34 15.15
N ASP A 44 9.57 -8.40 13.90
CA ASP A 44 10.26 -9.04 12.78
C ASP A 44 11.44 -8.19 12.31
N ASP A 45 12.65 -8.65 12.60
CA ASP A 45 13.93 -8.01 12.23
C ASP A 45 14.18 -7.96 10.72
N ARG A 46 13.35 -8.64 9.91
CA ARG A 46 13.38 -8.59 8.45
C ARG A 46 12.49 -7.48 7.89
N GLN A 47 11.68 -6.81 8.72
CA GLN A 47 10.77 -5.73 8.31
C GLN A 47 11.34 -4.37 8.70
N TRP A 48 11.09 -3.37 7.85
CA TRP A 48 11.56 -2.00 8.05
C TRP A 48 10.40 -1.03 7.89
N ILE A 49 10.06 -0.36 8.98
CA ILE A 49 8.96 0.61 9.02
C ILE A 49 9.56 2.01 9.10
N THR A 50 9.04 2.93 8.29
CA THR A 50 9.38 4.36 8.37
C THR A 50 8.09 5.12 8.62
N GLU A 51 8.05 5.84 9.74
CA GLU A 51 6.94 6.70 10.11
C GLU A 51 7.19 8.11 9.57
N GLY A 52 6.11 8.81 9.21
CA GLY A 52 6.14 10.17 8.71
C GLY A 52 4.81 10.87 9.00
N GLU A 53 4.81 12.19 8.90
CA GLU A 53 3.60 12.99 9.13
C GLU A 53 2.69 12.96 7.90
N ILE A 54 1.38 12.90 8.14
CA ILE A 54 0.36 12.96 7.08
C ILE A 54 0.53 14.26 6.28
N GLY A 55 0.53 14.15 4.96
CA GLY A 55 0.74 15.29 4.05
C GLY A 55 2.21 15.57 3.73
N THR A 56 3.16 14.86 4.35
CA THR A 56 4.58 14.92 3.97
C THR A 56 4.86 13.95 2.83
N GLU A 57 5.51 14.43 1.78
CA GLU A 57 5.96 13.58 0.69
C GLU A 57 7.04 12.61 1.17
N ILE A 58 6.92 11.34 0.81
CA ILE A 58 7.91 10.32 1.15
C ILE A 58 9.07 10.42 0.16
N ASP A 59 10.23 10.86 0.63
CA ASP A 59 11.47 10.82 -0.16
C ASP A 59 12.04 9.40 -0.20
N VAL A 60 11.60 8.65 -1.22
CA VAL A 60 12.04 7.28 -1.49
C VAL A 60 13.56 7.21 -1.71
N ASN A 61 14.18 8.26 -2.27
CA ASN A 61 15.62 8.27 -2.52
C ASN A 61 16.40 8.38 -1.21
N ALA A 62 15.97 9.26 -0.29
CA ALA A 62 16.56 9.38 1.04
C ALA A 62 16.42 8.09 1.84
N ILE A 63 15.25 7.43 1.80
CA ILE A 63 15.04 6.12 2.45
C ILE A 63 15.98 5.07 1.87
N ASN A 64 16.09 5.01 0.54
CA ASN A 64 16.98 4.06 -0.14
C ASN A 64 18.44 4.31 0.19
N GLN A 65 18.86 5.57 0.28
CA GLN A 65 20.22 5.91 0.68
C GLN A 65 20.51 5.44 2.10
N ARG A 66 19.61 5.72 3.05
CA ARG A 66 19.74 5.29 4.46
C ARG A 66 19.85 3.77 4.59
N LEU A 67 19.05 3.01 3.83
CA LEU A 67 19.09 1.55 3.85
C LEU A 67 20.40 1.01 3.24
N LYS A 68 20.88 1.59 2.13
CA LYS A 68 22.20 1.23 1.57
C LYS A 68 23.35 1.49 2.52
N GLU A 69 23.33 2.62 3.24
CA GLU A 69 24.36 2.98 4.23
C GLU A 69 24.40 1.98 5.41
N ARG A 70 23.28 1.31 5.71
CA ARG A 70 23.20 0.23 6.71
C ARG A 70 23.72 -1.12 6.18
N GLY A 71 24.04 -1.21 4.89
CA GLY A 71 24.55 -2.42 4.24
C GLY A 71 23.50 -3.22 3.48
N ASP A 72 22.26 -2.72 3.36
CA ASP A 72 21.19 -3.44 2.68
C ASP A 72 21.30 -3.36 1.16
N LYS A 73 20.99 -4.49 0.50
CA LYS A 73 20.83 -4.55 -0.96
C LYS A 73 19.38 -4.27 -1.33
N ILE A 74 19.12 -3.09 -1.85
CA ILE A 74 17.77 -2.68 -2.24
C ILE A 74 17.51 -3.07 -3.69
N GLN A 75 16.46 -3.85 -3.92
CA GLN A 75 15.90 -4.10 -5.25
C GLN A 75 14.51 -3.49 -5.30
N VAL A 76 14.37 -2.36 -6.00
CA VAL A 76 13.06 -1.76 -6.26
C VAL A 76 12.60 -2.23 -7.64
N SER A 77 11.66 -3.17 -7.68
CA SER A 77 11.00 -3.57 -8.93
C SER A 77 9.72 -2.77 -9.09
N PHE A 78 9.76 -1.74 -9.93
CA PHE A 78 8.53 -1.19 -10.49
C PHE A 78 8.12 -2.13 -11.63
N THR A 79 6.97 -2.78 -11.53
CA THR A 79 6.33 -3.29 -12.74
C THR A 79 5.93 -2.06 -13.52
N ASP A 80 6.64 -1.78 -14.62
CA ASP A 80 6.19 -0.80 -15.61
C ASP A 80 4.71 -1.06 -15.87
N SER A 81 3.87 -0.05 -15.64
CA SER A 81 2.49 -0.06 -16.11
C SER A 81 2.50 -0.51 -17.57
N PRO A 82 1.60 -1.42 -17.98
CA PRO A 82 1.60 -1.91 -19.36
C PRO A 82 1.57 -0.70 -20.31
N PRO A 83 2.36 -0.72 -21.39
CA PRO A 83 2.39 0.38 -22.34
C PRO A 83 0.96 0.59 -22.83
N GLY A 84 0.38 1.74 -22.47
CA GLY A 84 -0.90 2.16 -22.98
C GLY A 84 -0.80 2.22 -24.50
N GLU A 85 -1.65 1.43 -25.15
CA GLU A 85 -1.91 1.50 -26.58
C GLU A 85 -2.15 2.96 -26.96
N SER A 86 -1.29 3.48 -27.84
CA SER A 86 -1.45 4.77 -28.53
C SER A 86 -1.84 4.50 -29.98
#